data_AF-A0A7X8X4K7-F1
#
_entry.id   AF-A0A7X8X4K7-F1
#
_cell.length_a   1.000
_cell.length_b   1.000
_cell.length_c   1.000
_cell.angle_alpha   90.00
_cell.angle_beta   90.00
_cell.angle_gamma   90.00
#
_symmetry.space_group_name_H-M   'P 1'
#
loop_
_entity.id
_entity.type
_entity.pdbx_description
1 polymer ?
#
loop_
_entity_poly.entity_id
_entity_poly.type
_entity_poly.pdbx_seq_one_letter_code
_entity_poly.pdbx_strand_id
1 'polypeptide(L)'
;MEVLRIKLTQNQAHYRKEETITNKMTYPLPPLSTVIGALCNACGYTEYHNKHEMDISIQGRYQSMQREVYTDQAFLNSVMDDRGILVKLQNPNMLSAGYHVVARAQKPQGNSFRDGKTIEVIDQSALMEYRELLRKRKLFEEEKKNMIDPQIKSLDEQQRKIKAQQKDMDKKSKEFLALKQSIEKLKQKKKSITEEFKKRKEEQYGIPYSFYASLTTSIRYYEVLYGVELILHISSNEETLNDIENNIHDLKAIGRSEDFVHVEEIKRVHLHEPKETQSLFSAYIDVERLKAQDVLLDEYGRTANAIPVRGTKYLLNKDYKIVGRQRVFNKKWVVYVSGYSVDNESKYIFVDDDGYIVNLL
;
A
#
# COMPACT_ATOMS: atom_id res chain seq x y z
N MET A 1 -36.53 -4.17 16.16
CA MET A 1 -35.98 -3.11 15.26
C MET A 1 -35.91 -3.68 13.85
N GLU A 2 -36.17 -2.91 12.78
CA GLU A 2 -35.97 -3.39 11.41
C GLU A 2 -34.53 -3.11 10.94
N VAL A 3 -33.93 -4.05 10.22
CA VAL A 3 -32.59 -3.94 9.61
C VAL A 3 -32.57 -4.58 8.23
N LEU A 4 -31.55 -4.27 7.43
CA LEU A 4 -31.35 -4.88 6.12
C LEU A 4 -30.37 -6.06 6.23
N ARG A 5 -30.81 -7.25 5.84
CA ARG A 5 -29.94 -8.43 5.73
C ARG A 5 -29.48 -8.63 4.30
N ILE A 6 -28.20 -8.90 4.13
CA ILE A 6 -27.59 -9.28 2.85
C ILE A 6 -26.89 -10.63 3.02
N LYS A 7 -27.24 -11.62 2.21
CA LYS A 7 -26.50 -12.86 2.07
C LYS A 7 -25.72 -12.83 0.77
N LEU A 8 -24.44 -13.15 0.85
CA LEU A 8 -23.57 -13.10 -0.32
C LEU A 8 -22.45 -14.12 -0.24
N THR A 9 -21.89 -14.45 -1.39
CA THR A 9 -20.77 -15.37 -1.52
C THR A 9 -19.63 -14.77 -2.34
N GLN A 10 -18.41 -15.23 -2.06
CA GLN A 10 -17.22 -14.94 -2.85
C GLN A 10 -16.44 -16.24 -3.07
N ASN A 11 -16.12 -16.55 -4.32
CA ASN A 11 -15.30 -17.72 -4.66
C ASN A 11 -13.92 -17.65 -4.00
N GLN A 12 -13.35 -16.44 -3.99
CA GLN A 12 -12.12 -16.10 -3.31
C GLN A 12 -12.24 -14.72 -2.67
N ALA A 13 -11.56 -14.50 -1.55
CA ALA A 13 -11.50 -13.17 -0.92
C ALA A 13 -10.18 -12.95 -0.18
N HIS A 14 -9.74 -11.70 -0.15
CA HIS A 14 -8.66 -11.23 0.72
C HIS A 14 -9.08 -9.94 1.44
N TYR A 15 -9.27 -10.06 2.75
CA TYR A 15 -9.57 -8.95 3.65
C TYR A 15 -8.29 -8.52 4.35
N ARG A 16 -7.54 -7.62 3.71
CA ARG A 16 -6.17 -7.30 4.10
C ARG A 16 -6.05 -6.85 5.56
N LYS A 17 -5.16 -7.50 6.31
CA LYS A 17 -4.66 -6.99 7.60
C LYS A 17 -3.65 -5.88 7.35
N GLU A 18 -3.97 -4.66 7.77
CA GLU A 18 -3.18 -3.46 7.46
C GLU A 18 -1.76 -3.52 8.01
N GLU A 19 -1.58 -4.21 9.14
CA GLU A 19 -0.29 -4.40 9.84
C GLU A 19 0.67 -5.34 9.08
N THR A 20 0.17 -6.04 8.05
CA THR A 20 0.93 -7.07 7.34
C THR A 20 1.43 -6.56 5.99
N ILE A 21 2.74 -6.26 5.94
CA ILE A 21 3.39 -5.61 4.79
C ILE A 21 4.04 -6.64 3.86
N THR A 22 4.86 -7.53 4.41
CA THR A 22 5.69 -8.47 3.65
C THR A 22 4.90 -9.69 3.16
N ASN A 23 4.34 -10.44 4.11
CA ASN A 23 3.37 -11.50 3.83
C ASN A 23 1.99 -10.91 4.07
N LYS A 24 1.16 -10.86 3.04
CA LYS A 24 -0.13 -10.19 3.10
C LYS A 24 -1.14 -11.18 3.67
N MET A 25 -1.54 -10.93 4.90
CA MET A 25 -2.47 -11.78 5.63
C MET A 25 -3.90 -11.26 5.51
N THR A 26 -4.85 -12.16 5.71
CA THR A 26 -6.28 -11.84 5.65
C THR A 26 -6.94 -11.97 7.01
N TYR A 27 -7.95 -11.14 7.28
CA TYR A 27 -8.93 -11.42 8.32
C TYR A 27 -9.82 -12.60 7.90
N PRO A 28 -10.39 -13.37 8.85
CA PRO A 28 -11.27 -14.51 8.53
C PRO A 28 -12.64 -14.08 7.98
N LEU A 29 -13.06 -12.84 8.25
CA LEU A 29 -14.26 -12.18 7.75
C LEU A 29 -13.86 -10.72 7.40
N PRO A 30 -14.63 -9.98 6.59
CA PRO A 30 -14.25 -8.62 6.24
C PRO A 30 -14.33 -7.68 7.45
N PRO A 31 -13.38 -6.74 7.63
CA PRO A 31 -13.51 -5.66 8.61
C PRO A 31 -14.77 -4.82 8.37
N LEU A 32 -15.33 -4.26 9.44
CA LEU A 32 -16.52 -3.38 9.40
C LEU A 32 -16.37 -2.27 8.34
N SER A 33 -15.26 -1.53 8.38
CA SER A 33 -14.96 -0.48 7.41
C SER A 33 -14.87 -0.95 5.96
N THR A 34 -14.48 -2.22 5.73
CA THR A 34 -14.41 -2.79 4.38
C THR A 34 -15.81 -3.04 3.84
N VAL A 35 -16.71 -3.57 4.67
CA VAL A 35 -18.13 -3.76 4.29
C VAL A 35 -18.81 -2.40 4.06
N ILE A 36 -18.68 -1.47 5.01
CA ILE A 36 -19.27 -0.13 4.87
C ILE A 36 -18.74 0.56 3.62
N GLY A 37 -17.42 0.53 3.39
CA GLY A 37 -16.80 1.12 2.21
C GLY A 37 -17.30 0.52 0.89
N ALA A 38 -17.52 -0.79 0.85
CA ALA A 38 -18.07 -1.47 -0.33
C ALA A 38 -19.53 -1.06 -0.60
N LEU A 39 -20.36 -0.98 0.44
CA LEU A 39 -21.76 -0.52 0.32
C LEU A 39 -21.84 0.95 -0.11
N CYS A 40 -21.04 1.83 0.49
CA CYS A 40 -20.98 3.23 0.08
C CYS A 40 -20.54 3.39 -1.38
N ASN A 41 -19.59 2.57 -1.83
CA ASN A 41 -19.15 2.57 -3.22
C ASN A 41 -20.25 2.08 -4.17
N ALA A 42 -21.02 1.06 -3.79
CA ALA A 42 -22.18 0.59 -4.56
C ALA A 42 -23.26 1.69 -4.67
N CYS A 43 -23.49 2.45 -3.60
CA CYS A 43 -24.45 3.57 -3.59
C CYS A 43 -23.91 4.87 -4.24
N GLY A 44 -22.65 4.89 -4.70
CA GLY A 44 -22.04 6.08 -5.32
C GLY A 44 -21.74 7.24 -4.36
N TYR A 45 -21.66 6.98 -3.05
CA TYR A 45 -21.41 8.02 -2.06
C TYR A 45 -19.98 8.56 -2.15
N THR A 46 -19.85 9.89 -2.33
CA THR A 46 -18.56 10.58 -2.38
C THR A 46 -18.11 11.11 -1.02
N GLU A 47 -19.04 11.36 -0.10
CA GLU A 47 -18.76 11.89 1.24
C GLU A 47 -19.32 10.97 2.32
N TYR A 48 -18.41 10.33 3.06
CA TYR A 48 -18.74 9.33 4.07
C TYR A 48 -19.35 9.91 5.37
N HIS A 49 -19.09 11.17 5.70
CA HIS A 49 -18.76 11.49 7.10
C HIS A 49 -19.89 11.76 8.10
N ASN A 50 -21.18 11.81 7.77
CA ASN A 50 -22.24 11.94 8.81
C ASN A 50 -23.63 11.43 8.40
N LYS A 51 -23.92 11.28 7.09
CA LYS A 51 -25.27 10.96 6.63
C LYS A 51 -25.57 9.45 6.56
N HIS A 52 -24.53 8.64 6.46
CA HIS A 52 -24.62 7.19 6.18
C HIS A 52 -23.89 6.38 7.27
N GLU A 53 -24.10 6.74 8.54
CA GLU A 53 -23.61 5.92 9.65
C GLU A 53 -24.32 4.57 9.66
N MET A 54 -23.55 3.48 9.80
CA MET A 54 -24.06 2.13 9.77
C MET A 54 -23.48 1.35 10.96
N ASP A 55 -24.35 0.67 11.70
CA ASP A 55 -23.93 -0.43 12.56
C ASP A 55 -24.11 -1.74 11.80
N ILE A 56 -23.10 -2.60 11.85
CA ILE A 56 -23.09 -3.84 11.06
C ILE A 56 -22.84 -5.04 11.96
N SER A 57 -23.63 -6.09 11.79
CA SER A 57 -23.28 -7.43 12.25
C SER A 57 -22.71 -8.24 11.09
N ILE A 58 -21.57 -8.90 11.32
CA ILE A 58 -20.89 -9.70 10.30
C ILE A 58 -20.78 -11.13 10.79
N GLN A 59 -21.48 -12.02 10.07
CA GLN A 59 -21.40 -13.46 10.24
C GLN A 59 -20.92 -14.09 8.94
N GLY A 60 -20.29 -15.24 9.02
CA GLY A 60 -19.88 -15.96 7.82
C GLY A 60 -19.06 -17.21 8.10
N ARG A 61 -18.71 -17.87 7.01
CA ARG A 61 -17.82 -19.03 6.98
C ARG A 61 -17.04 -19.02 5.67
N TYR A 62 -15.94 -19.77 5.66
CA TYR A 62 -15.15 -20.01 4.46
C TYR A 62 -14.74 -21.49 4.45
N GLN A 63 -14.57 -22.06 3.25
CA GLN A 63 -14.22 -23.47 3.10
C GLN A 63 -12.76 -23.74 3.45
N SER A 64 -11.86 -22.87 2.99
CA SER A 64 -10.43 -23.00 3.29
C SER A 64 -9.70 -21.66 3.20
N MET A 65 -8.53 -21.59 3.83
CA MET A 65 -7.58 -20.50 3.68
C MET A 65 -6.27 -21.06 3.14
N GLN A 66 -5.80 -20.54 2.02
CA GLN A 66 -4.55 -20.97 1.39
C GLN A 66 -3.52 -19.85 1.36
N ARG A 67 -2.24 -20.24 1.29
CA ARG A 67 -1.11 -19.32 1.13
C ARG A 67 -0.59 -19.40 -0.29
N GLU A 68 -0.96 -18.43 -1.10
CA GLU A 68 -0.50 -18.31 -2.48
C GLU A 68 0.88 -17.68 -2.52
N VAL A 69 1.80 -18.35 -3.22
CA VAL A 69 3.17 -17.86 -3.42
C VAL A 69 3.19 -16.89 -4.59
N TYR A 70 3.83 -15.74 -4.39
CA TYR A 70 4.14 -14.83 -5.48
C TYR A 70 5.60 -14.38 -5.42
N THR A 71 6.13 -14.00 -6.59
CA THR A 71 7.46 -13.39 -6.69
C THR A 71 7.32 -11.89 -6.52
N ASP A 72 7.85 -11.39 -5.40
CA ASP A 72 7.99 -9.97 -5.13
C ASP A 72 9.24 -9.43 -5.83
N GLN A 73 9.06 -8.29 -6.48
CA GLN A 73 10.06 -7.65 -7.33
C GLN A 73 10.49 -6.34 -6.66
N ALA A 74 11.75 -6.28 -6.24
CA ALA A 74 12.30 -5.14 -5.51
C ALA A 74 13.42 -4.47 -6.31
N PHE A 75 13.19 -3.22 -6.72
CA PHE A 75 14.23 -2.38 -7.31
C PHE A 75 15.16 -1.86 -6.22
N LEU A 76 16.46 -1.98 -6.45
CA LEU A 76 17.48 -1.40 -5.57
C LEU A 76 17.66 0.09 -5.88
N ASN A 77 18.03 0.86 -4.85
CA ASN A 77 18.29 2.31 -4.97
C ASN A 77 19.45 2.65 -5.91
N SER A 78 20.28 1.67 -6.26
CA SER A 78 21.42 1.82 -7.15
C SER A 78 21.60 0.57 -8.01
N VAL A 79 22.12 0.76 -9.22
CA VAL A 79 22.57 -0.35 -10.07
C VAL A 79 23.78 -1.01 -9.42
N MET A 80 23.65 -2.29 -9.10
CA MET A 80 24.67 -3.14 -8.53
C MET A 80 25.36 -3.92 -9.64
N ASP A 81 26.69 -4.03 -9.58
CA ASP A 81 27.48 -4.76 -10.58
C ASP A 81 27.51 -6.28 -10.33
N ASP A 82 27.33 -6.72 -9.09
CA ASP A 82 27.72 -8.05 -8.62
C ASP A 82 26.56 -8.96 -8.22
N ARG A 83 25.31 -8.46 -8.16
CA ARG A 83 24.17 -9.19 -7.60
C ARG A 83 22.84 -8.83 -8.26
N GLY A 84 21.89 -9.74 -8.16
CA GLY A 84 20.53 -9.57 -8.65
C GLY A 84 20.41 -9.67 -10.18
N ILE A 85 19.49 -8.90 -10.73
CA ILE A 85 19.12 -8.89 -12.14
C ILE A 85 19.34 -7.47 -12.66
N LEU A 86 20.18 -7.33 -13.69
CA LEU A 86 20.30 -6.08 -14.42
C LEU A 86 19.13 -5.97 -15.40
N VAL A 87 18.37 -4.89 -15.30
CA VAL A 87 17.21 -4.64 -16.15
C VAL A 87 17.29 -3.26 -16.79
N LYS A 88 16.64 -3.11 -17.95
CA LYS A 88 16.42 -1.85 -18.64
C LYS A 88 14.94 -1.50 -18.56
N LEU A 89 14.63 -0.40 -17.89
CA LEU A 89 13.29 0.16 -17.75
C LEU A 89 12.82 0.74 -19.09
N GLN A 90 11.50 0.81 -19.29
CA GLN A 90 10.91 1.57 -20.41
C GLN A 90 10.83 3.06 -20.10
N ASN A 91 10.67 3.39 -18.81
CA ASN A 91 10.65 4.76 -18.32
C ASN A 91 11.40 4.81 -16.98
N PRO A 92 12.46 5.63 -16.85
CA PRO A 92 13.28 5.70 -15.63
C PRO A 92 12.50 6.26 -14.43
N ASN A 93 11.42 7.00 -14.68
CA ASN A 93 10.59 7.60 -13.64
C ASN A 93 9.46 6.67 -13.17
N MET A 94 9.32 5.48 -13.75
CA MET A 94 8.23 4.55 -13.43
C MET A 94 8.77 3.14 -13.16
N LEU A 95 8.78 2.75 -11.89
CA LEU A 95 9.08 1.39 -11.47
C LEU A 95 7.87 0.50 -11.76
N SER A 96 7.91 -0.22 -12.87
CA SER A 96 6.84 -1.12 -13.31
C SER A 96 7.40 -2.47 -13.71
N ALA A 97 6.55 -3.49 -13.81
CA ALA A 97 6.95 -4.82 -14.26
C ALA A 97 7.35 -4.89 -15.75
N GLY A 98 7.11 -3.82 -16.52
CA GLY A 98 7.40 -3.75 -17.95
C GLY A 98 8.87 -3.49 -18.29
N TYR A 99 9.82 -4.01 -17.52
CA TYR A 99 11.25 -3.87 -17.82
C TYR A 99 11.76 -4.98 -18.74
N HIS A 100 12.85 -4.71 -19.44
CA HIS A 100 13.59 -5.70 -20.22
C HIS A 100 14.72 -6.27 -19.37
N VAL A 101 14.83 -7.61 -19.29
CA VAL A 101 15.94 -8.23 -18.57
C VAL A 101 17.20 -8.19 -19.43
N VAL A 102 18.30 -7.68 -18.89
CA VAL A 102 19.57 -7.54 -19.60
C VAL A 102 20.49 -8.70 -19.25
N ALA A 103 20.71 -8.94 -17.95
CA ALA A 103 21.57 -10.02 -17.47
C ALA A 103 21.21 -10.41 -16.03
N ARG A 104 21.59 -11.64 -15.62
CA ARG A 104 21.39 -12.17 -14.26
C ARG A 104 22.72 -12.59 -13.65
N ALA A 105 22.93 -12.26 -12.38
CA ALA A 105 24.07 -12.79 -11.62
C ALA A 105 23.82 -14.27 -11.30
N GLN A 106 24.80 -15.15 -11.50
CA GLN A 106 24.63 -16.59 -11.27
C GLN A 106 25.04 -17.05 -9.87
N LYS A 107 25.91 -16.29 -9.19
CA LYS A 107 26.38 -16.59 -7.83
C LYS A 107 25.91 -15.53 -6.83
N PRO A 108 25.96 -15.81 -5.51
CA PRO A 108 25.71 -14.79 -4.49
C PRO A 108 26.75 -13.66 -4.48
N GLN A 109 28.01 -13.95 -4.85
CA GLN A 109 29.13 -13.02 -4.86
C GLN A 109 30.10 -13.35 -6.00
N GLY A 110 30.95 -12.39 -6.36
CA GLY A 110 32.00 -12.57 -7.38
C GLY A 110 31.52 -12.51 -8.82
N ASN A 111 30.31 -11.99 -9.05
CA ASN A 111 29.80 -11.68 -10.39
C ASN A 111 30.22 -10.26 -10.80
N SER A 112 30.17 -9.97 -12.10
CA SER A 112 30.31 -8.60 -12.60
C SER A 112 29.59 -8.45 -13.93
N PHE A 113 28.56 -7.60 -13.98
CA PHE A 113 27.89 -7.22 -15.23
C PHE A 113 28.83 -6.42 -16.14
N ARG A 114 29.66 -5.55 -15.55
CA ARG A 114 30.68 -4.78 -16.25
C ARG A 114 31.73 -5.66 -16.92
N ASP A 115 32.28 -6.62 -16.18
CA ASP A 115 33.40 -7.45 -16.65
C ASP A 115 32.92 -8.75 -17.33
N GLY A 116 31.63 -9.10 -17.21
CA GLY A 116 31.08 -10.33 -17.79
C GLY A 116 31.38 -11.60 -16.99
N LYS A 117 31.67 -11.46 -15.70
CA LYS A 117 32.09 -12.57 -14.84
C LYS A 117 30.87 -13.24 -14.22
N THR A 118 30.67 -14.53 -14.49
CA THR A 118 29.63 -15.37 -13.86
C THR A 118 28.21 -14.78 -13.97
N ILE A 119 27.88 -14.26 -15.15
CA ILE A 119 26.55 -13.72 -15.45
C ILE A 119 25.90 -14.53 -16.58
N GLU A 120 24.59 -14.66 -16.51
CA GLU A 120 23.76 -15.09 -17.64
C GLU A 120 23.36 -13.84 -18.42
N VAL A 121 23.76 -13.74 -19.69
CA VAL A 121 23.39 -12.62 -20.55
C VAL A 121 22.12 -12.97 -21.32
N ILE A 122 21.09 -12.13 -21.18
CA ILE A 122 19.81 -12.30 -21.88
C ILE A 122 19.74 -11.35 -23.09
N ASP A 123 20.20 -10.11 -22.91
CA ASP A 123 20.29 -9.11 -23.98
C ASP A 123 21.72 -8.58 -24.11
N GLN A 124 22.41 -9.06 -25.15
CA GLN A 124 23.77 -8.65 -25.44
C GLN A 124 23.84 -7.17 -25.87
N SER A 125 22.87 -6.67 -26.62
CA SER A 125 22.86 -5.30 -27.13
C SER A 125 22.73 -4.30 -25.98
N ALA A 126 21.75 -4.52 -25.11
CA ALA A 126 21.55 -3.68 -23.93
C ALA A 126 22.72 -3.79 -22.94
N LEU A 127 23.34 -4.97 -22.80
CA LEU A 127 24.53 -5.12 -21.95
C LEU A 127 25.74 -4.33 -22.49
N MET A 128 25.94 -4.31 -23.81
CA MET A 128 26.99 -3.50 -24.42
C MET A 128 26.74 -2.01 -24.21
N GLU A 129 25.52 -1.54 -24.44
CA GLU A 129 25.11 -0.15 -24.17
C GLU A 129 25.40 0.24 -22.71
N TYR A 130 24.98 -0.59 -21.75
CA TYR A 130 25.28 -0.39 -20.32
C TYR A 130 26.78 -0.25 -20.06
N ARG A 131 27.61 -1.11 -20.66
CA ARG A 131 29.07 -1.07 -20.49
C ARG A 131 29.68 0.19 -21.12
N GLU A 132 29.18 0.64 -22.26
CA GLU A 132 29.61 1.93 -22.84
C GLU A 132 29.27 3.10 -21.92
N LEU A 133 28.10 3.08 -21.28
CA LEU A 133 27.72 4.11 -20.30
C LEU A 133 28.68 4.11 -19.10
N LEU A 134 29.09 2.94 -18.60
CA LEU A 134 30.11 2.86 -17.55
C LEU A 134 31.47 3.43 -17.98
N ARG A 135 31.86 3.27 -19.24
CA ARG A 135 33.09 3.89 -19.78
C ARG A 135 32.95 5.41 -19.89
N LYS A 136 31.82 5.90 -20.43
CA LYS A 136 31.51 7.34 -20.49
C LYS A 136 31.55 7.98 -19.10
N ARG A 137 31.01 7.30 -18.09
CA ARG A 137 31.09 7.77 -16.70
C ARG A 137 32.53 8.07 -16.27
N LYS A 138 33.45 7.12 -16.50
CA LYS A 138 34.86 7.28 -16.17
C LYS A 138 35.50 8.43 -16.95
N LEU A 139 35.21 8.54 -18.24
CA LEU A 139 35.71 9.65 -19.08
C LEU A 139 35.25 11.02 -18.54
N PHE A 140 33.98 11.16 -18.16
CA PHE A 140 33.49 12.40 -17.54
C PHE A 140 34.12 12.66 -16.16
N GLU A 141 34.40 11.63 -15.36
CA GLU A 141 35.09 11.76 -14.07
C GLU A 141 36.54 12.25 -14.26
N GLU A 142 37.25 11.71 -15.25
CA GLU A 142 38.61 12.12 -15.63
C GLU A 142 38.64 13.53 -16.20
N GLU A 143 37.74 13.87 -17.13
CA GLU A 143 37.64 15.20 -17.71
C GLU A 143 37.34 16.25 -16.63
N LYS A 144 36.44 15.93 -15.70
CA LYS A 144 36.13 16.81 -14.57
C LYS A 144 37.39 17.12 -13.75
N LYS A 145 38.12 16.07 -13.37
CA LYS A 145 39.31 16.18 -12.52
C LYS A 145 40.47 16.89 -13.23
N ASN A 146 40.70 16.59 -14.50
CA ASN A 146 41.88 17.00 -15.25
C ASN A 146 41.71 18.32 -16.01
N MET A 147 40.47 18.69 -16.38
CA MET A 147 40.21 19.87 -17.20
C MET A 147 39.28 20.87 -16.52
N ILE A 148 38.09 20.44 -16.10
CA ILE A 148 37.06 21.34 -15.58
C ILE A 148 37.43 21.94 -14.22
N ASP A 149 37.82 21.11 -13.26
CA ASP A 149 38.17 21.56 -11.91
C ASP A 149 39.39 22.51 -11.93
N PRO A 150 40.47 22.25 -12.70
CA PRO A 150 41.57 23.21 -12.88
C PRO A 150 41.15 24.53 -13.54
N GLN A 151 40.31 24.49 -14.58
CA GLN A 151 39.80 25.70 -15.22
C GLN A 151 38.97 26.54 -14.24
N ILE A 152 38.10 25.91 -13.46
CA ILE A 152 37.30 26.58 -12.43
C ILE A 152 38.21 27.21 -11.36
N LYS A 153 39.23 26.48 -10.88
CA LYS A 153 40.21 27.01 -9.91
C LYS A 153 40.94 28.23 -10.46
N SER A 154 41.40 28.18 -11.71
CA SER A 154 42.08 29.30 -12.35
C SER A 154 41.19 30.54 -12.45
N LEU A 155 39.91 30.37 -12.81
CA LEU A 155 38.93 31.46 -12.85
C LEU A 155 38.66 32.04 -11.46
N ASP A 156 38.60 31.19 -10.42
CA ASP A 156 38.44 31.64 -9.03
C ASP A 156 39.66 32.42 -8.52
N GLU A 157 40.88 32.01 -8.90
CA GLU A 157 42.12 32.73 -8.59
C GLU A 157 42.18 34.09 -9.29
N GLN A 158 41.84 34.16 -10.58
CA GLN A 158 41.74 35.42 -11.33
C GLN A 158 40.72 36.36 -10.68
N GLN A 159 39.57 35.82 -10.27
CA GLN A 159 38.54 36.60 -9.58
C GLN A 159 39.04 37.13 -8.23
N ARG A 160 39.80 36.34 -7.46
CA ARG A 160 40.41 36.80 -6.19
C ARG A 160 41.41 37.92 -6.41
N LYS A 161 42.28 37.81 -7.43
CA LYS A 161 43.25 38.86 -7.78
C LYS A 161 42.57 40.18 -8.15
N ILE A 162 41.53 40.13 -8.99
CA ILE A 162 40.78 41.33 -9.39
C ILE A 162 40.02 41.94 -8.19
N LYS A 163 39.44 41.11 -7.30
CA LYS A 163 38.80 41.58 -6.06
C LYS A 163 39.80 42.23 -5.09
N ALA A 164 41.04 41.77 -5.05
CA ALA A 164 42.09 42.38 -4.24
C ALA A 164 42.46 43.77 -4.78
N GLN A 165 42.60 43.91 -6.10
CA GLN A 165 42.86 45.19 -6.77
C GLN A 165 41.72 46.22 -6.54
N GLN A 166 40.48 45.75 -6.38
CA GLN A 166 39.33 46.62 -6.09
C GLN A 166 39.30 47.21 -4.66
N LYS A 167 40.05 46.67 -3.70
CA LYS A 167 39.95 47.10 -2.29
C LYS A 167 40.44 48.52 -2.04
N ASP A 168 41.39 49.00 -2.85
CA ASP A 168 42.06 50.30 -2.67
C ASP A 168 41.53 51.39 -3.62
N MET A 169 40.46 51.12 -4.38
CA MET A 169 39.95 52.00 -5.44
C MET A 169 38.62 52.69 -5.07
N ASP A 170 38.43 53.92 -5.54
CA ASP A 170 37.15 54.63 -5.41
C ASP A 170 36.06 53.91 -6.21
N LYS A 171 34.94 53.62 -5.54
CA LYS A 171 33.77 52.89 -6.04
C LYS A 171 33.10 53.56 -7.25
N LYS A 172 33.32 54.87 -7.47
CA LYS A 172 32.79 55.62 -8.62
C LYS A 172 33.80 55.79 -9.77
N SER A 173 35.04 55.32 -9.61
CA SER A 173 36.06 55.42 -10.65
C SER A 173 35.72 54.54 -11.87
N LYS A 174 36.10 55.00 -13.06
CA LYS A 174 35.92 54.23 -14.32
C LYS A 174 36.64 52.88 -14.25
N GLU A 175 37.79 52.82 -13.58
CA GLU A 175 38.60 51.61 -13.43
C GLU A 175 37.93 50.58 -12.50
N PHE A 176 37.33 51.01 -11.38
CA PHE A 176 36.57 50.12 -10.50
C PHE A 176 35.38 49.48 -11.23
N LEU A 177 34.65 50.27 -12.02
CA LEU A 177 33.53 49.80 -12.84
C LEU A 177 33.98 48.78 -13.91
N ALA A 178 35.14 49.00 -14.55
CA ALA A 178 35.71 48.06 -15.51
C ALA A 178 36.15 46.72 -14.87
N LEU A 179 36.77 46.77 -13.68
CA LEU A 179 37.12 45.56 -12.92
C LEU A 179 35.88 44.80 -12.45
N LYS A 180 34.79 45.51 -12.09
CA LYS A 180 33.51 44.90 -11.73
C LYS A 180 32.90 44.14 -12.91
N GLN A 181 32.90 44.74 -14.11
CA GLN A 181 32.46 44.06 -15.34
C GLN A 181 33.32 42.83 -15.65
N SER A 182 34.64 42.90 -15.43
CA SER A 182 35.55 41.74 -15.61
C SER A 182 35.24 40.60 -14.63
N ILE A 183 34.94 40.90 -13.36
CA ILE A 183 34.48 39.89 -12.39
C ILE A 183 33.16 39.25 -12.83
N GLU A 184 32.22 40.04 -13.35
CA GLU A 184 30.94 39.56 -13.88
C GLU A 184 31.16 38.58 -15.05
N LYS A 185 32.03 38.95 -16.00
CA LYS A 185 32.42 38.09 -17.14
C LYS A 185 33.06 36.77 -16.67
N LEU A 186 33.95 36.80 -15.67
CA LEU A 186 34.55 35.59 -15.11
C LEU A 186 33.51 34.69 -14.43
N LYS A 187 32.53 35.26 -13.70
CA LYS A 187 31.41 34.50 -13.13
C LYS A 187 30.56 33.85 -14.20
N GLN A 188 30.21 34.59 -15.25
CA GLN A 188 29.43 34.06 -16.37
C GLN A 188 30.19 32.93 -17.08
N LYS A 189 31.48 33.10 -17.32
CA LYS A 189 32.33 32.05 -17.92
C LYS A 189 32.38 30.79 -17.07
N LYS A 190 32.58 30.92 -15.74
CA LYS A 190 32.55 29.79 -14.80
C LYS A 190 31.20 29.07 -14.83
N LYS A 191 30.09 29.84 -14.81
CA LYS A 191 28.73 29.31 -14.88
C LYS A 191 28.51 28.52 -16.18
N SER A 192 28.87 29.12 -17.32
CA SER A 192 28.78 28.51 -18.65
C SER A 192 29.50 27.17 -18.74
N ILE A 193 30.78 27.12 -18.34
CA ILE A 193 31.58 25.88 -18.35
C ILE A 193 30.95 24.80 -17.47
N THR A 194 30.46 25.19 -16.29
CA THR A 194 29.84 24.24 -15.34
C THR A 194 28.52 23.70 -15.87
N GLU A 195 27.68 24.56 -16.45
CA GLU A 195 26.38 24.18 -17.01
C GLU A 195 26.53 23.32 -18.27
N GLU A 196 27.46 23.68 -19.17
CA GLU A 196 27.75 22.92 -20.38
C GLU A 196 28.27 21.51 -20.05
N PHE A 197 29.21 21.40 -19.11
CA PHE A 197 29.71 20.10 -18.66
C PHE A 197 28.59 19.25 -18.02
N LYS A 198 27.78 19.85 -17.14
CA LYS A 198 26.65 19.16 -16.51
C LYS A 198 25.63 18.68 -17.53
N LYS A 199 25.24 19.54 -18.47
CA LYS A 199 24.27 19.21 -19.53
C LYS A 199 24.78 18.07 -20.39
N ARG A 200 26.03 18.15 -20.86
CA ARG A 200 26.64 17.07 -21.67
C ARG A 200 26.73 15.75 -20.91
N LYS A 201 27.13 15.79 -19.63
CA LYS A 201 27.17 14.59 -18.78
C LYS A 201 25.77 13.98 -18.59
N GLU A 202 24.76 14.81 -18.39
CA GLU A 202 23.39 14.37 -18.19
C GLU A 202 22.82 13.73 -19.47
N GLU A 203 22.98 14.38 -20.62
CA GLU A 203 22.48 13.88 -21.91
C GLU A 203 23.18 12.60 -22.38
N GLN A 204 24.51 12.52 -22.22
CA GLN A 204 25.29 11.40 -22.76
C GLN A 204 25.45 10.21 -21.82
N TYR A 205 25.23 10.42 -20.52
CA TYR A 205 25.38 9.39 -19.49
C TYR A 205 24.21 9.36 -18.51
N GLY A 206 23.86 10.48 -17.87
CA GLY A 206 22.85 10.52 -16.80
C GLY A 206 21.50 9.94 -17.21
N ILE A 207 20.90 10.51 -18.26
CA ILE A 207 19.61 10.08 -18.81
C ILE A 207 19.68 8.64 -19.32
N PRO A 208 20.60 8.23 -20.23
CA PRO A 208 20.64 6.84 -20.68
C PRO A 208 20.88 5.83 -19.56
N TYR A 209 21.73 6.16 -18.59
CA TYR A 209 22.02 5.29 -17.45
C TYR A 209 20.84 5.14 -16.50
N SER A 210 19.98 6.16 -16.39
CA SER A 210 18.78 6.11 -15.54
C SER A 210 17.77 5.03 -15.95
N PHE A 211 17.83 4.57 -17.20
CA PHE A 211 17.01 3.44 -17.66
C PHE A 211 17.50 2.10 -17.11
N TYR A 212 18.72 2.01 -16.58
CA TYR A 212 19.22 0.77 -16.01
C TYR A 212 18.96 0.72 -14.51
N ALA A 213 18.46 -0.42 -14.05
CA ALA A 213 18.18 -0.67 -12.64
C ALA A 213 18.65 -2.07 -12.25
N SER A 214 18.87 -2.26 -10.94
CA SER A 214 19.06 -3.60 -10.37
C SER A 214 17.80 -4.05 -9.67
N LEU A 215 17.36 -5.24 -10.03
CA LEU A 215 16.18 -5.89 -9.50
C LEU A 215 16.60 -7.11 -8.67
N THR A 216 16.00 -7.28 -7.51
CA THR A 216 16.04 -8.52 -6.75
C THR A 216 14.65 -9.10 -6.65
N THR A 217 14.58 -10.43 -6.55
CA THR A 217 13.32 -11.15 -6.40
C THR A 217 13.30 -11.86 -5.06
N SER A 218 12.15 -11.84 -4.39
CA SER A 218 11.93 -12.61 -3.17
C SER A 218 10.61 -13.37 -3.24
N ILE A 219 10.54 -14.48 -2.51
CA ILE A 219 9.30 -15.25 -2.38
C ILE A 219 8.47 -14.62 -1.26
N ARG A 220 7.22 -14.26 -1.57
CA ARG A 220 6.25 -13.73 -0.61
C ARG A 220 4.94 -14.52 -0.71
N TYR A 221 4.05 -14.30 0.25
CA TYR A 221 2.78 -15.01 0.35
C TYR A 221 1.60 -14.06 0.47
N TYR A 222 0.49 -14.46 -0.14
CA TYR A 222 -0.86 -13.94 0.11
C TYR A 222 -1.69 -15.01 0.80
N GLU A 223 -2.38 -14.67 1.87
CA GLU A 223 -3.46 -15.50 2.38
C GLU A 223 -4.75 -15.20 1.61
N VAL A 224 -5.35 -16.22 1.02
CA VAL A 224 -6.60 -16.13 0.26
C VAL A 224 -7.62 -17.07 0.89
N LEU A 225 -8.81 -16.54 1.17
CA LEU A 225 -9.96 -17.33 1.60
C LEU A 225 -10.70 -17.85 0.37
N TYR A 226 -11.17 -19.09 0.43
CA TYR A 226 -11.93 -19.74 -0.65
C TYR A 226 -13.32 -20.17 -0.17
N GLY A 227 -14.30 -20.04 -1.06
CA GLY A 227 -15.69 -20.41 -0.79
C GLY A 227 -16.25 -19.67 0.41
N VAL A 228 -16.19 -18.34 0.37
CA VAL A 228 -16.66 -17.47 1.45
C VAL A 228 -18.17 -17.29 1.32
N GLU A 229 -18.87 -17.44 2.44
CA GLU A 229 -20.28 -17.11 2.60
C GLU A 229 -20.39 -16.09 3.73
N LEU A 230 -21.07 -14.97 3.48
CA LEU A 230 -21.29 -13.90 4.44
C LEU A 230 -22.78 -13.63 4.64
N ILE A 231 -23.13 -13.32 5.88
CA ILE A 231 -24.43 -12.79 6.28
C ILE A 231 -24.16 -11.48 6.99
N LEU A 232 -24.64 -10.40 6.39
CA LEU A 232 -24.47 -9.04 6.87
C LEU A 232 -25.82 -8.51 7.32
N HIS A 233 -25.88 -7.94 8.52
CA HIS A 233 -27.04 -7.17 8.98
C HIS A 233 -26.64 -5.72 9.13
N ILE A 234 -27.36 -4.83 8.46
CA ILE A 234 -27.04 -3.40 8.37
C ILE A 234 -28.17 -2.62 9.04
N SER A 235 -27.80 -1.86 10.06
CA SER A 235 -28.66 -0.92 10.75
C SER A 235 -28.22 0.50 10.39
N SER A 236 -29.14 1.30 9.85
CA SER A 236 -28.92 2.70 9.50
C SER A 236 -30.26 3.45 9.43
N ASN A 237 -30.23 4.72 9.00
CA ASN A 237 -31.46 5.46 8.68
C ASN A 237 -32.14 4.90 7.41
N GLU A 238 -33.45 5.13 7.30
CA GLU A 238 -34.27 4.62 6.19
C GLU A 238 -33.78 5.03 4.80
N GLU A 239 -33.27 6.26 4.66
CA GLU A 239 -32.72 6.74 3.39
C GLU A 239 -31.53 5.86 2.94
N THR A 240 -30.59 5.60 3.86
CA THR A 240 -29.41 4.78 3.59
C THR A 240 -29.79 3.31 3.34
N LEU A 241 -30.75 2.75 4.09
CA LEU A 241 -31.21 1.38 3.85
C LEU A 241 -31.85 1.23 2.47
N ASN A 242 -32.70 2.19 2.06
CA ASN A 242 -33.31 2.20 0.73
C ASN A 242 -32.27 2.36 -0.39
N ASP A 243 -31.26 3.22 -0.19
CA ASP A 243 -30.18 3.38 -1.16
C ASP A 243 -29.40 2.08 -1.35
N ILE A 244 -29.07 1.38 -0.27
CA ILE A 244 -28.38 0.08 -0.35
C ILE A 244 -29.26 -0.93 -1.08
N GLU A 245 -30.55 -1.00 -0.76
CA GLU A 245 -31.50 -1.92 -1.40
C GLU A 245 -31.62 -1.68 -2.90
N ASN A 246 -31.69 -0.41 -3.32
CA ASN A 246 -31.80 -0.04 -4.74
C ASN A 246 -30.51 -0.25 -5.53
N ASN A 247 -29.34 -0.20 -4.88
CA ASN A 247 -28.03 -0.26 -5.55
C ASN A 247 -27.25 -1.54 -5.23
N ILE A 248 -27.88 -2.55 -4.61
CA ILE A 248 -27.18 -3.77 -4.18
C ILE A 248 -26.52 -4.52 -5.35
N HIS A 249 -27.12 -4.45 -6.54
CA HIS A 249 -26.59 -5.08 -7.75
C HIS A 249 -25.29 -4.42 -8.26
N ASP A 250 -24.95 -3.22 -7.77
CA ASP A 250 -23.69 -2.53 -8.04
C ASP A 250 -22.58 -2.92 -7.05
N LEU A 251 -22.87 -3.75 -6.04
CA LEU A 251 -21.87 -4.31 -5.12
C LEU A 251 -20.97 -5.33 -5.84
N LYS A 252 -19.87 -4.85 -6.41
CA LYS A 252 -18.96 -5.68 -7.21
C LYS A 252 -18.04 -6.57 -6.38
N ALA A 253 -17.50 -6.05 -5.28
CA ALA A 253 -16.49 -6.72 -4.47
C ALA A 253 -16.50 -6.21 -3.03
N ILE A 254 -16.11 -7.09 -2.09
CA ILE A 254 -15.76 -6.74 -0.71
C ILE A 254 -14.30 -7.16 -0.52
N GLY A 255 -13.45 -6.22 -0.11
CA GLY A 255 -12.00 -6.42 -0.03
C GLY A 255 -11.29 -5.95 -1.31
N ARG A 256 -10.66 -6.87 -2.05
CA ARG A 256 -9.95 -6.52 -3.29
C ARG A 256 -10.91 -6.39 -4.47
N SER A 257 -10.61 -5.48 -5.39
CA SER A 257 -11.46 -5.22 -6.57
C SER A 257 -11.64 -6.41 -7.50
N GLU A 258 -10.68 -7.35 -7.51
CA GLU A 258 -10.72 -8.57 -8.31
C GLU A 258 -11.49 -9.74 -7.67
N ASP A 259 -11.84 -9.63 -6.38
CA ASP A 259 -12.53 -10.68 -5.62
C ASP A 259 -14.05 -10.45 -5.65
N PHE A 260 -14.69 -10.88 -6.75
CA PHE A 260 -16.11 -10.59 -7.01
C PHE A 260 -17.07 -11.18 -5.97
N VAL A 261 -18.14 -10.44 -5.72
CA VAL A 261 -19.27 -10.81 -4.87
C VAL A 261 -20.44 -11.32 -5.70
N HIS A 262 -21.10 -12.37 -5.22
CA HIS A 262 -22.40 -12.81 -5.68
C HIS A 262 -23.43 -12.60 -4.56
N VAL A 263 -24.38 -11.69 -4.76
CA VAL A 263 -25.45 -11.43 -3.79
C VAL A 263 -26.55 -12.48 -3.99
N GLU A 264 -26.82 -13.27 -2.96
CA GLU A 264 -27.85 -14.31 -2.97
C GLU A 264 -29.20 -13.77 -2.51
N GLU A 265 -29.19 -12.88 -1.51
CA GLU A 265 -30.40 -12.35 -0.90
C GLU A 265 -30.16 -10.95 -0.37
N ILE A 266 -31.16 -10.09 -0.54
CA ILE A 266 -31.34 -8.87 0.22
C ILE A 266 -32.76 -8.85 0.79
N LYS A 267 -32.91 -8.59 2.09
CA LYS A 267 -34.20 -8.67 2.77
C LYS A 267 -34.25 -7.75 3.98
N ARG A 268 -35.31 -6.95 4.11
CA ARG A 268 -35.64 -6.26 5.37
C ARG A 268 -36.16 -7.29 6.37
N VAL A 269 -35.54 -7.33 7.55
CA VAL A 269 -35.84 -8.31 8.62
C VAL A 269 -36.01 -7.60 9.96
N HIS A 270 -36.82 -8.20 10.83
CA HIS A 270 -37.02 -7.73 12.18
C HIS A 270 -36.04 -8.42 13.13
N LEU A 271 -35.43 -7.61 13.99
CA LEU A 271 -34.63 -8.03 15.12
C LEU A 271 -35.52 -8.14 16.36
N HIS A 272 -35.49 -9.32 16.96
CA HIS A 272 -36.23 -9.69 18.17
C HIS A 272 -35.28 -9.90 19.33
N GLU A 273 -35.81 -9.83 20.55
CA GLU A 273 -35.09 -10.23 21.76
C GLU A 273 -34.56 -11.65 21.62
N PRO A 274 -33.39 -11.95 22.22
CA PRO A 274 -32.75 -13.23 22.04
C PRO A 274 -33.61 -14.34 22.65
N LYS A 275 -33.67 -15.44 21.91
CA LYS A 275 -34.22 -16.73 22.34
C LYS A 275 -33.14 -17.78 22.21
N GLU A 276 -33.31 -18.94 22.85
CA GLU A 276 -32.39 -20.07 22.71
C GLU A 276 -32.07 -20.35 21.23
N THR A 277 -30.87 -19.94 20.81
CA THR A 277 -30.45 -19.94 19.41
C THR A 277 -28.96 -20.25 19.35
N GLN A 278 -28.61 -21.20 18.50
CA GLN A 278 -27.22 -21.57 18.25
C GLN A 278 -26.79 -21.10 16.87
N SER A 279 -25.62 -20.46 16.79
CA SER A 279 -25.08 -20.00 15.52
C SER A 279 -24.52 -21.16 14.69
N LEU A 280 -24.84 -21.16 13.40
CA LEU A 280 -24.22 -22.01 12.39
C LEU A 280 -22.97 -21.38 11.74
N PHE A 281 -22.79 -20.07 11.94
CA PHE A 281 -21.72 -19.28 11.33
C PHE A 281 -20.72 -18.80 12.38
N SER A 282 -19.52 -18.46 11.95
CA SER A 282 -18.61 -17.67 12.76
C SER A 282 -19.00 -16.19 12.68
N ALA A 283 -18.62 -15.39 13.66
CA ALA A 283 -18.95 -13.97 13.67
C ALA A 283 -17.90 -13.11 14.36
N TYR A 284 -17.96 -11.81 14.08
CA TYR A 284 -17.37 -10.80 14.95
C TYR A 284 -18.36 -10.40 16.02
N ILE A 285 -17.99 -10.64 17.29
CA ILE A 285 -18.78 -10.28 18.46
C ILE A 285 -18.02 -9.24 19.27
N ASP A 286 -18.70 -8.21 19.76
CA ASP A 286 -18.12 -7.22 20.66
C ASP A 286 -17.56 -7.91 21.91
N VAL A 287 -16.31 -7.57 22.26
CA VAL A 287 -15.62 -8.10 23.44
C VAL A 287 -16.45 -7.91 24.71
N GLU A 288 -17.20 -6.81 24.84
CA GLU A 288 -17.99 -6.53 26.03
C GLU A 288 -19.21 -7.45 26.15
N ARG A 289 -19.79 -7.93 25.04
CA ARG A 289 -20.88 -8.92 25.08
C ARG A 289 -20.40 -10.27 25.61
N LEU A 290 -19.19 -10.67 25.24
CA LEU A 290 -18.59 -11.91 25.72
C LEU A 290 -18.24 -11.84 27.20
N LYS A 291 -17.67 -10.72 27.66
CA LYS A 291 -17.37 -10.49 29.09
C LYS A 291 -18.64 -10.46 29.94
N ALA A 292 -19.72 -9.91 29.41
CA ALA A 292 -21.01 -9.84 30.07
C ALA A 292 -21.80 -11.18 30.03
N GLN A 293 -21.27 -12.20 29.33
CA GLN A 293 -21.97 -13.48 29.09
C GLN A 293 -23.33 -13.29 28.39
N ASP A 294 -23.41 -12.28 27.52
CA ASP A 294 -24.52 -12.10 26.58
C ASP A 294 -24.40 -13.05 25.38
N VAL A 295 -23.20 -13.58 25.13
CA VAL A 295 -22.93 -14.66 24.16
C VAL A 295 -22.27 -15.82 24.88
N LEU A 296 -22.81 -17.01 24.69
CA LEU A 296 -22.30 -18.25 25.27
C LEU A 296 -21.40 -18.95 24.25
N LEU A 297 -20.25 -19.47 24.70
CA LEU A 297 -19.23 -20.09 23.83
C LEU A 297 -19.05 -21.59 24.06
N ASP A 298 -19.79 -22.16 25.01
CA ASP A 298 -19.79 -23.58 25.31
C ASP A 298 -21.15 -24.00 25.88
N GLU A 299 -21.34 -25.32 25.98
CA GLU A 299 -22.53 -25.95 26.56
C GLU A 299 -22.71 -25.67 28.06
N TYR A 300 -21.66 -25.17 28.73
CA TYR A 300 -21.68 -24.87 30.16
C TYR A 300 -22.28 -23.48 30.45
N GLY A 301 -22.49 -22.64 29.42
CA GLY A 301 -23.27 -21.40 29.52
C GLY A 301 -22.77 -20.45 30.61
N ARG A 302 -23.64 -20.11 31.57
CA ARG A 302 -23.32 -19.26 32.74
C ARG A 302 -22.96 -20.04 34.02
N THR A 303 -22.51 -21.29 33.90
CA THR A 303 -22.13 -22.10 35.07
C THR A 303 -20.70 -21.82 35.54
N ALA A 304 -20.35 -22.27 36.74
CA ALA A 304 -19.01 -22.14 37.32
C ALA A 304 -17.88 -22.80 36.48
N ASN A 305 -18.24 -23.69 35.56
CA ASN A 305 -17.32 -24.42 34.68
C ASN A 305 -17.22 -23.81 33.26
N ALA A 306 -17.94 -22.72 32.98
CA ALA A 306 -17.91 -22.05 31.69
C ALA A 306 -16.50 -21.52 31.37
N ILE A 307 -16.02 -21.74 30.15
CA ILE A 307 -14.81 -21.08 29.68
C ILE A 307 -15.17 -19.63 29.34
N PRO A 308 -14.61 -18.63 30.07
CA PRO A 308 -15.14 -17.28 30.03
C PRO A 308 -15.00 -16.60 28.67
N VAL A 309 -13.94 -16.87 27.91
CA VAL A 309 -13.75 -16.37 26.53
C VAL A 309 -12.87 -17.32 25.72
N ARG A 310 -13.30 -17.68 24.51
CA ARG A 310 -12.50 -18.35 23.47
C ARG A 310 -12.63 -17.57 22.16
N GLY A 311 -11.62 -17.63 21.30
CA GLY A 311 -11.62 -16.99 19.97
C GLY A 311 -10.42 -16.08 19.73
N THR A 312 -10.41 -15.42 18.56
CA THR A 312 -9.32 -14.53 18.18
C THR A 312 -9.74 -13.07 18.32
N LYS A 313 -9.05 -12.32 19.18
CA LYS A 313 -9.34 -10.90 19.41
C LYS A 313 -8.77 -10.04 18.27
N TYR A 314 -9.60 -9.15 17.73
CA TYR A 314 -9.19 -8.16 16.72
C TYR A 314 -9.59 -6.75 17.14
N LEU A 315 -8.78 -5.78 16.71
CA LEU A 315 -9.13 -4.37 16.77
C LEU A 315 -9.44 -3.92 15.34
N LEU A 316 -10.72 -3.94 14.97
CA LEU A 316 -11.16 -3.69 13.59
C LEU A 316 -11.45 -2.20 13.37
N ASN A 317 -11.07 -1.69 12.21
CA ASN A 317 -11.48 -0.37 11.76
C ASN A 317 -12.97 -0.39 11.42
N LYS A 318 -13.76 0.49 12.04
CA LYS A 318 -15.20 0.67 11.80
C LYS A 318 -15.44 1.81 10.81
N ASP A 319 -15.13 3.01 11.25
CA ASP A 319 -15.33 4.25 10.51
C ASP A 319 -14.06 5.10 10.57
N TYR A 320 -14.01 6.21 9.83
CA TYR A 320 -12.90 7.14 9.92
C TYR A 320 -13.34 8.59 9.77
N LYS A 321 -12.52 9.48 10.33
CA LYS A 321 -12.57 10.92 10.10
C LYS A 321 -11.32 11.37 9.37
N ILE A 322 -11.47 12.25 8.39
CA ILE A 322 -10.33 12.88 7.72
C ILE A 322 -9.85 14.05 8.60
N VAL A 323 -8.63 13.93 9.13
CA VAL A 323 -7.95 14.99 9.88
C VAL A 323 -6.75 15.44 9.05
N GLY A 324 -6.83 16.64 8.47
CA GLY A 324 -5.86 17.14 7.50
C GLY A 324 -5.88 16.33 6.20
N ARG A 325 -4.84 15.52 5.94
CA ARG A 325 -4.74 14.62 4.78
C ARG A 325 -4.74 13.13 5.17
N GLN A 326 -5.01 12.82 6.43
CA GLN A 326 -4.93 11.45 6.96
C GLN A 326 -6.31 10.98 7.42
N ARG A 327 -6.58 9.69 7.19
CA ARG A 327 -7.75 9.01 7.75
C ARG A 327 -7.40 8.55 9.17
N VAL A 328 -8.18 9.01 10.14
CA VAL A 328 -8.08 8.58 11.53
C VAL A 328 -9.26 7.65 11.80
N PHE A 329 -8.97 6.35 11.94
CA PHE A 329 -9.99 5.32 12.12
C PHE A 329 -10.49 5.25 13.55
N ASN A 330 -11.81 5.18 13.70
CA ASN A 330 -12.46 4.66 14.89
C ASN A 330 -12.41 3.13 14.86
N LYS A 331 -11.99 2.53 15.97
CA LYS A 331 -11.75 1.09 16.03
C LYS A 331 -12.62 0.41 17.07
N LYS A 332 -13.06 -0.82 16.77
CA LYS A 332 -13.87 -1.66 17.65
C LYS A 332 -13.12 -2.93 18.04
N TRP A 333 -13.15 -3.23 19.34
CA TRP A 333 -12.65 -4.48 19.87
C TRP A 333 -13.67 -5.58 19.68
N VAL A 334 -13.32 -6.58 18.89
CA VAL A 334 -14.17 -7.74 18.62
C VAL A 334 -13.43 -9.03 18.87
N VAL A 335 -14.16 -10.12 19.04
CA VAL A 335 -13.62 -11.48 19.02
C VAL A 335 -14.26 -12.23 17.86
N TYR A 336 -13.42 -12.81 17.03
CA TYR A 336 -13.85 -13.81 16.05
C TYR A 336 -14.12 -15.13 16.77
N VAL A 337 -15.36 -15.56 16.76
CA VAL A 337 -15.84 -16.76 17.47
C VAL A 337 -16.65 -17.66 16.55
N SER A 338 -16.66 -18.96 16.86
CA SER A 338 -17.42 -20.01 16.19
C SER A 338 -18.13 -20.87 17.24
N GLY A 339 -19.27 -21.48 16.90
CA GLY A 339 -19.99 -22.36 17.82
C GLY A 339 -20.54 -21.62 19.05
N TYR A 340 -21.05 -20.41 18.84
CA TYR A 340 -21.60 -19.57 19.89
C TYR A 340 -23.14 -19.60 19.88
N SER A 341 -23.75 -19.24 21.01
CA SER A 341 -25.20 -19.21 21.19
C SER A 341 -25.64 -18.04 22.06
N VAL A 342 -26.94 -17.79 22.07
CA VAL A 342 -27.62 -16.81 22.94
C VAL A 342 -28.85 -17.45 23.58
N ASP A 343 -29.28 -16.88 24.70
CA ASP A 343 -30.47 -17.29 25.43
C ASP A 343 -31.34 -16.09 25.82
N ASN A 344 -32.43 -16.33 26.55
CA ASN A 344 -33.38 -15.30 26.93
C ASN A 344 -32.82 -14.24 27.90
N GLU A 345 -31.65 -14.49 28.52
CA GLU A 345 -31.02 -13.53 29.44
C GLU A 345 -29.93 -12.69 28.75
N SER A 346 -29.55 -13.05 27.52
CA SER A 346 -28.63 -12.28 26.69
C SER A 346 -29.15 -10.85 26.46
N LYS A 347 -28.26 -9.85 26.54
CA LYS A 347 -28.63 -8.44 26.34
C LYS A 347 -27.82 -7.81 25.21
N TYR A 348 -28.42 -6.82 24.55
CA TYR A 348 -27.81 -6.05 23.45
C TYR A 348 -27.33 -6.93 22.27
N ILE A 349 -27.97 -8.08 22.12
CA ILE A 349 -27.86 -8.99 20.99
C ILE A 349 -29.26 -9.41 20.63
N PHE A 350 -29.49 -9.58 19.35
CA PHE A 350 -30.81 -9.87 18.80
C PHE A 350 -30.77 -11.16 18.00
N VAL A 351 -31.95 -11.66 17.66
CA VAL A 351 -32.11 -12.74 16.69
C VAL A 351 -33.04 -12.23 15.60
N ASP A 352 -32.65 -12.41 14.34
CA ASP A 352 -33.49 -12.01 13.21
C ASP A 352 -34.62 -13.01 12.93
N ASP A 353 -35.50 -12.67 11.99
CA ASP A 353 -36.66 -13.48 11.61
C ASP A 353 -36.33 -14.94 11.24
N ASP A 354 -35.11 -15.20 10.73
CA ASP A 354 -34.68 -16.51 10.27
C ASP A 354 -33.68 -17.19 11.22
N GLY A 355 -33.50 -16.65 12.44
CA GLY A 355 -32.70 -17.27 13.49
C GLY A 355 -31.21 -16.91 13.48
N TYR A 356 -30.79 -15.88 12.74
CA TYR A 356 -29.41 -15.42 12.79
C TYR A 356 -29.17 -14.52 14.00
N ILE A 357 -28.07 -14.76 14.72
CA ILE A 357 -27.71 -13.97 15.90
C ILE A 357 -27.05 -12.67 15.45
N VAL A 358 -27.59 -11.53 15.87
CA VAL A 358 -27.19 -10.19 15.40
C VAL A 358 -26.60 -9.39 16.55
N ASN A 359 -25.30 -9.12 16.46
CA ASN A 359 -24.61 -8.12 17.30
C ASN A 359 -24.18 -6.95 16.40
N LEU A 360 -24.90 -5.83 16.50
CA LEU A 360 -24.64 -4.61 15.73
C LEU A 360 -23.42 -3.89 16.30
N LEU A 361 -22.37 -3.74 15.49
CA LEU A 361 -21.06 -3.19 15.87
C LEU A 361 -20.84 -1.78 15.36
#